data_AF-A0A4Q3SHS0-F1
#
_entry.id   AF-A0A4Q3SHS0-F1
#
_cell.length_a   1.000
_cell.length_b   1.000
_cell.length_c   1.000
_cell.angle_alpha   90.00
_cell.angle_beta   90.00
_cell.angle_gamma   90.00
#
_symmetry.space_group_name_H-M   'P 1'
#
loop_
_entity.id
_entity.type
_entity.pdbx_description
1 polymer ?
#
loop_
_entity_poly.entity_id
_entity_poly.type
_entity_poly.pdbx_seq_one_letter_code
_entity_poly.pdbx_strand_id
1 'polypeptide(L)' 'FWWWFFNHHAGQETRAEAEARADQAADLIVELAEQGQDVVVLAHGFFNFMVGRSLRKRGWRLTANQGWKYWSTRRFERS' A
#
# COMPACT_ATOMS: atom_id res chain seq x y z
N PHE A 1 -16.07 2.02 -0.27
CA PHE A 1 -16.45 1.02 0.77
C PHE A 1 -17.30 -0.10 0.15
N TRP A 2 -18.36 0.24 -0.60
CA TRP A 2 -19.24 -0.73 -1.28
C TRP A 2 -18.52 -1.61 -2.32
N TRP A 3 -17.72 -1.03 -3.22
CA TRP A 3 -16.91 -1.74 -4.22
C TRP A 3 -15.98 -2.82 -3.61
N TRP A 4 -15.33 -2.52 -2.48
CA TRP A 4 -14.38 -3.43 -1.82
C TRP A 4 -15.07 -4.56 -1.05
N PHE A 5 -16.14 -4.25 -0.32
CA PHE A 5 -16.85 -5.24 0.52
C PHE A 5 -17.75 -6.17 -0.30
N PHE A 6 -18.31 -5.68 -1.41
CA PHE A 6 -19.30 -6.43 -2.20
C PHE A 6 -18.76 -6.88 -3.57
N ASN A 7 -17.46 -6.68 -3.83
CA ASN A 7 -16.82 -6.90 -5.13
C ASN A 7 -17.65 -6.32 -6.28
N HIS A 8 -18.32 -5.19 -6.06
CA HIS A 8 -19.19 -4.55 -7.05
C HIS A 8 -18.34 -3.62 -7.90
N HIS A 9 -17.73 -4.17 -8.95
CA HIS A 9 -16.72 -3.49 -9.76
C HIS A 9 -17.25 -2.85 -11.04
N ALA A 10 -18.48 -3.12 -11.48
CA ALA A 10 -19.13 -2.45 -12.62
C ALA A 10 -18.21 -2.32 -13.88
N GLY A 11 -17.36 -3.32 -14.13
CA GLY A 11 -16.38 -3.31 -15.23
C GLY A 11 -15.09 -2.51 -14.99
N GLN A 12 -14.93 -1.90 -13.82
CA GLN A 12 -13.67 -1.36 -13.32
C GLN A 12 -12.83 -2.47 -12.70
N GLU A 13 -11.60 -2.12 -12.29
CA GLU A 13 -10.71 -3.00 -11.53
C GLU A 13 -11.48 -3.73 -10.42
N THR A 14 -11.19 -5.01 -10.24
CA THR A 14 -11.70 -5.85 -9.16
C THR A 14 -10.86 -5.66 -7.89
N ARG A 15 -11.40 -6.13 -6.77
CA ARG A 15 -10.61 -6.15 -5.53
C ARG A 15 -9.31 -6.97 -5.67
N ALA A 16 -9.38 -8.13 -6.33
CA ALA A 16 -8.22 -9.01 -6.48
C ALA A 16 -7.12 -8.38 -7.34
N GLU A 17 -7.51 -7.69 -8.42
CA GLU A 17 -6.57 -6.95 -9.28
C GLU A 17 -5.93 -5.79 -8.51
N ALA A 18 -6.71 -5.04 -7.73
CA ALA A 18 -6.18 -3.96 -6.90
C ALA A 18 -5.22 -4.47 -5.80
N GLU A 19 -5.52 -5.61 -5.18
CA GLU A 19 -4.62 -6.28 -4.22
C GLU A 19 -3.34 -6.76 -4.91
N ALA A 20 -3.43 -7.37 -6.09
CA ALA A 20 -2.27 -7.80 -6.88
C ALA A 20 -1.39 -6.61 -7.28
N ARG A 21 -1.99 -5.50 -7.71
CA ARG A 21 -1.27 -4.26 -8.04
C ARG A 21 -0.61 -3.64 -6.81
N ALA A 22 -1.24 -3.71 -5.64
CA ALA A 22 -0.64 -3.26 -4.39
C ALA A 22 0.52 -4.16 -3.95
N ASP A 23 0.45 -5.47 -4.22
CA ASP A 23 1.55 -6.41 -3.99
C ASP A 23 2.74 -6.12 -4.92
N GLN A 24 2.51 -5.89 -6.20
CA GLN A 24 3.55 -5.47 -7.15
C GLN A 24 4.22 -4.15 -6.74
N ALA A 25 3.42 -3.16 -6.31
CA ALA A 25 3.96 -1.90 -5.82
C ALA A 25 4.83 -2.11 -4.55
N ALA A 26 4.42 -2.99 -3.65
CA ALA A 26 5.22 -3.32 -2.47
C ALA A 26 6.53 -4.01 -2.85
N ASP A 27 6.54 -4.93 -3.82
CA ASP A 27 7.76 -5.59 -4.30
C ASP A 27 8.78 -4.57 -4.82
N LEU A 28 8.35 -3.62 -5.65
CA LEU A 28 9.21 -2.55 -6.16
C LEU A 28 9.76 -1.66 -5.04
N ILE A 29 8.93 -1.30 -4.05
CA ILE A 29 9.37 -0.51 -2.89
C ILE A 29 10.44 -1.27 -2.11
N VAL A 30 10.24 -2.57 -1.87
CA VAL A 30 11.21 -3.40 -1.16
C VAL A 30 12.52 -3.49 -1.93
N GLU A 31 12.47 -3.74 -3.23
CA GLU A 31 13.66 -3.82 -4.09
C GLU A 31 14.48 -2.52 -4.02
N LEU A 32 13.84 -1.37 -4.20
CA LEU A 32 14.52 -0.07 -4.15
C LEU A 32 15.09 0.22 -2.76
N ALA A 33 14.34 -0.12 -1.70
CA ALA A 33 14.80 0.10 -0.34
C ALA A 33 15.95 -0.84 0.06
N GLU A 34 15.98 -2.07 -0.45
CA GLU A 34 17.09 -3.01 -0.28
C GLU A 34 18.38 -2.53 -0.96
N GLN A 35 18.27 -1.69 -1.99
CA GLN A 35 19.40 -1.01 -2.61
C GLN A 35 19.88 0.22 -1.79
N GLY A 36 19.33 0.44 -0.60
CA GLY A 36 19.70 1.53 0.31
C GLY A 36 19.01 2.86 0.01
N GLN A 37 17.93 2.86 -0.77
CA GLN A 37 17.20 4.08 -1.11
C GLN A 37 16.05 4.36 -0.13
N ASP A 38 15.83 5.65 0.18
CA ASP A 38 14.58 6.09 0.80
C ASP A 38 13.49 6.24 -0.27
N VAL A 39 12.43 5.44 -0.17
CA VAL A 39 11.36 5.39 -1.16
C VAL A 39 10.11 6.12 -0.65
N VAL A 40 9.60 7.06 -1.46
CA VAL A 40 8.33 7.76 -1.19
C VAL A 40 7.30 7.38 -2.25
N VAL A 41 6.11 6.96 -1.81
CA VAL A 41 4.96 6.70 -2.69
C VAL A 41 3.87 7.72 -2.41
N LEU A 42 3.49 8.45 -3.45
CA LEU A 42 2.37 9.40 -3.41
C LEU A 42 1.20 8.83 -4.20
N ALA A 43 0.16 8.42 -3.49
CA ALA A 43 -1.08 7.90 -4.07
C ALA A 43 -2.26 8.13 -3.13
N HIS A 44 -3.43 7.60 -3.48
CA HIS A 44 -4.64 7.72 -2.69
C HIS A 44 -4.59 6.87 -1.42
N GLY A 45 -5.22 7.35 -0.34
CA GLY A 45 -5.13 6.73 0.98
C GLY A 45 -5.56 5.26 1.00
N PHE A 46 -6.57 4.88 0.22
CA PHE A 46 -7.02 3.49 0.15
C PHE A 46 -5.99 2.57 -0.52
N PHE A 47 -5.36 3.04 -1.60
CA PHE A 47 -4.28 2.31 -2.25
C PHE A 47 -3.06 2.20 -1.34
N ASN A 48 -2.65 3.29 -0.69
CA ASN A 48 -1.57 3.29 0.31
C ASN A 48 -1.85 2.33 1.48
N PHE A 49 -3.11 2.13 1.86
CA PHE A 49 -3.48 1.12 2.85
C PHE A 49 -3.24 -0.31 2.35
N MET A 50 -3.60 -0.62 1.10
CA MET A 50 -3.33 -1.93 0.51
C MET A 50 -1.84 -2.20 0.39
N VAL A 51 -1.07 -1.23 -0.11
CA VAL A 51 0.40 -1.31 -0.17
C VAL A 51 0.99 -1.50 1.23
N GLY A 52 0.51 -0.74 2.22
CA GLY A 52 0.92 -0.89 3.62
C GLY A 52 0.62 -2.28 4.20
N ARG A 53 -0.52 -2.91 3.86
CA ARG A 53 -0.80 -4.31 4.24
C ARG A 53 0.20 -5.26 3.59
N SER A 54 0.51 -5.02 2.32
CA SER A 54 1.44 -5.83 1.54
C SER A 54 2.89 -5.74 2.06
N LEU A 55 3.34 -4.54 2.42
CA LEU A 55 4.63 -4.30 3.09
C LEU A 55 4.72 -5.04 4.43
N ARG A 56 3.65 -5.02 5.23
CA ARG A 56 3.62 -5.78 6.51
C ARG A 56 3.75 -7.29 6.31
N LYS A 57 3.17 -7.86 5.25
CA LYS A 57 3.37 -9.29 4.92
C LYS A 57 4.84 -9.60 4.60
N ARG A 58 5.58 -8.62 4.09
CA ARG A 58 7.03 -8.69 3.77
C ARG A 58 7.93 -8.31 4.95
N GLY A 59 7.39 -8.27 6.17
CA GLY A 59 8.16 -8.02 7.39
C GLY A 59 8.43 -6.54 7.70
N TRP A 60 7.85 -5.60 6.95
CA TRP A 60 8.03 -4.17 7.23
C TRP A 60 7.16 -3.73 8.40
N ARG A 61 7.75 -2.94 9.30
CA ARG A 61 7.08 -2.42 10.50
C ARG A 61 6.60 -0.99 10.25
N LEU A 62 5.32 -0.73 10.53
CA LEU A 62 4.76 0.62 10.54
C LEU A 62 5.29 1.38 11.76
N THR A 63 6.10 2.41 11.55
CA THR A 63 6.75 3.18 12.61
C THR A 63 6.07 4.53 12.87
N ALA A 64 5.39 5.08 11.87
CA ALA A 64 4.57 6.26 12.02
C ALA A 64 3.26 6.13 11.23
N ASN A 65 2.16 6.59 11.80
CA ASN A 65 0.84 6.57 11.17
C ASN A 65 0.05 7.83 11.52
N GLN A 66 -0.21 8.69 10.54
CA GLN A 66 -0.97 9.93 10.74
C GLN A 66 -2.49 9.78 10.58
N GLY A 67 -2.99 8.53 10.46
CA GLY A 67 -4.41 8.23 10.36
C GLY A 67 -4.98 8.43 8.95
N TRP A 68 -6.22 8.91 8.88
CA TRP A 68 -6.95 9.17 7.64
C TRP A 68 -7.32 10.64 7.58
N LYS A 69 -6.52 11.41 6.83
CA LYS A 69 -6.70 12.85 6.60
C LYS A 69 -6.57 13.13 5.11
N TYR A 70 -6.95 14.34 4.68
CA TYR A 70 -6.76 14.79 3.30
C TYR A 70 -5.31 14.59 2.83
N TRP A 71 -4.35 14.99 3.68
CA TRP A 71 -2.94 14.59 3.59
C TRP A 71 -2.55 13.83 4.85
N SER A 72 -1.98 12.64 4.66
CA SER A 72 -1.43 11.84 5.75
C SER A 72 -0.29 10.97 5.25
N THR A 73 0.69 10.77 6.12
CA THR A 73 1.85 9.92 5.84
C THR A 73 1.84 8.69 6.74
N ARG A 74 2.34 7.59 6.20
CA ARG A 74 2.71 6.38 6.93
C ARG A 74 4.16 6.05 6.63
N ARG A 75 4.93 5.72 7.66
CA ARG A 75 6.35 5.34 7.54
C ARG A 75 6.51 3.87 7.88
N PHE A 76 7.19 3.14 7.00
CA PHE A 76 7.53 1.74 7.20
C PHE A 76 9.05 1.61 7.24
N GLU A 77 9.54 0.78 8.16
CA GLU A 77 10.97 0.49 8.33
C GLU A 77 11.18 -1.02 8.50
N ARG A 78 12.35 -1.50 8.08
CA ARG A 78 12.81 -2.86 8.30
C ARG A 78 14.24 -2.80 8.85
N SER A 79 14.43 -3.41 10.02
CA SER A 79 15.70 -3.51 10.76
C SER A 79 16.44 -4.79 10.40
#